data_AF-A0A4T3F4F7-F1
#
_entry.id   AF-A0A4T3F4F7-F1
#
_cell.length_a   1.000
_cell.length_b   1.000
_cell.length_c   1.000
_cell.angle_alpha   90.00
_cell.angle_beta   90.00
_cell.angle_gamma   90.00
#
_symmetry.space_group_name_H-M   'P 1'
#
loop_
_entity.id
_entity.type
_entity.pdbx_description
1 polymer ?
#
loop_
_entity_poly.entity_id
_entity_poly.type
_entity_poly.pdbx_seq_one_letter_code
_entity_poly.pdbx_strand_id
1 'polypeptide(L)'
;MTIYFMPPLRVLLTAALVFLPAASLAAQEKGDVRWRDLPDNELGTKAQDFFANPTAAPCTEGMPAISELARRHPNTPAYGNMLILARMFCAMDEGRWETALDSLREVEAGGVPFDPFFGLSIATWAGDTEEVLRRLEAVVVHGAAPIDGPDAEQATSGALRLLFREHLHEKLRALSYRAFRAGSLDAMDTDYAANFASYAIKPAMENNPEDLPTLLSYMKQPQSYINLLQDREFEAIWPQLEERVGLHFRGVAAIDLAEKQSIFEADPGNSEGLRDYAYALYYAGRFADLLEQVTDWREAFNLDGEIDEHLGWAMNLAAYSADATGDPERADQFMVELAALDENIHPWVVNFTINHSIRLFEKGRYEEALAALGRAGEVADVHGSTYARMLVSEYRACSLQQLGRANEAEEEFVYLRDNAGDSYRVAAGGMLCLGKRDELVALLLEAMEDEDERREIARLMQREGYEFEYRPSKLPVIRDVILAEDALRVPLESEIRIVPDSLIPAPAWQWMTVRDGRIPDNEDSGGNIAN
;
A
#
# COMPACT_ATOMS: atom_id res chain seq x y z
N MET A 1 1.16 -0.67 3.70
CA MET A 1 -0.30 -0.63 3.44
C MET A 1 -0.88 0.53 4.25
N THR A 2 -0.92 1.73 3.69
CA THR A 2 -1.32 2.97 4.39
C THR A 2 -2.79 3.27 4.13
N ILE A 3 -3.55 3.59 5.19
CA ILE A 3 -4.96 3.97 5.13
C ILE A 3 -5.02 5.48 4.88
N TYR A 4 -5.44 5.90 3.68
CA TYR A 4 -5.63 7.32 3.38
C TYR A 4 -7.08 7.73 3.68
N PHE A 5 -7.24 8.68 4.60
CA PHE A 5 -8.43 9.54 4.67
C PHE A 5 -8.57 10.32 3.36
N MET A 6 -9.81 10.56 2.89
CA MET A 6 -10.08 11.40 1.71
C MET A 6 -9.33 12.74 1.83
N PRO A 7 -8.33 13.02 0.98
CA PRO A 7 -7.76 14.36 0.93
C PRO A 7 -8.77 15.32 0.29
N PRO A 8 -8.74 16.63 0.60
CA PRO A 8 -9.54 17.61 -0.10
C PRO A 8 -9.11 17.66 -1.57
N LEU A 9 -9.94 17.08 -2.46
CA LEU A 9 -9.70 17.12 -3.91
C LEU A 9 -9.59 18.57 -4.39
N ARG A 10 -8.41 18.96 -4.86
CA ARG A 10 -8.21 20.21 -5.60
C ARG A 10 -8.51 19.95 -7.08
N VAL A 11 -9.79 19.99 -7.45
CA VAL A 11 -10.18 19.97 -8.87
C VAL A 11 -9.81 21.31 -9.51
N LEU A 12 -8.72 21.35 -10.29
CA LEU A 12 -8.42 22.47 -11.17
C LEU A 12 -9.35 22.39 -12.40
N LEU A 13 -10.54 22.97 -12.28
CA LEU A 13 -11.39 23.27 -13.43
C LEU A 13 -10.76 24.45 -14.19
N THR A 14 -9.88 24.17 -15.16
CA THR A 14 -9.37 25.16 -16.12
C THR A 14 -10.42 25.47 -17.19
N ALA A 15 -11.59 25.95 -16.76
CA ALA A 15 -12.54 26.64 -17.63
C ALA A 15 -12.27 28.15 -17.53
N ALA A 16 -11.95 28.79 -18.64
CA ALA A 16 -11.68 30.23 -18.71
C ALA A 16 -12.90 31.07 -18.29
N LEU A 17 -13.01 31.34 -16.99
CA LEU A 17 -13.91 32.34 -16.40
C LEU A 17 -13.06 33.56 -16.01
N VAL A 18 -13.33 34.68 -16.67
CA VAL A 18 -12.63 35.97 -16.51
C VAL A 18 -12.88 36.52 -15.08
N PHE A 19 -11.80 36.80 -14.35
CA PHE A 19 -11.77 37.17 -12.92
C PHE A 19 -12.17 38.63 -12.60
N LEU A 20 -12.85 38.82 -11.46
CA LEU A 20 -12.83 40.01 -10.59
C LEU A 20 -12.59 39.56 -9.13
N PRO A 21 -12.05 40.41 -8.23
CA PRO A 21 -11.54 39.98 -6.92
C PRO A 21 -12.67 39.70 -5.91
N ALA A 22 -12.60 38.56 -5.22
CA ALA A 22 -13.52 38.16 -4.16
C ALA A 22 -13.08 38.69 -2.78
N ALA A 23 -14.05 39.13 -1.99
CA ALA A 23 -13.90 39.46 -0.58
C ALA A 23 -14.27 38.23 0.28
N SER A 24 -13.55 38.04 1.39
CA SER A 24 -13.74 36.94 2.34
C SER A 24 -15.05 37.05 3.14
N LEU A 25 -15.81 35.96 3.22
CA LEU A 25 -17.05 35.85 3.99
C LEU A 25 -16.88 34.97 5.25
N ALA A 26 -17.44 35.46 6.35
CA ALA A 26 -17.54 34.82 7.64
C ALA A 26 -18.69 33.78 7.68
N ALA A 27 -18.58 32.77 8.54
CA ALA A 27 -19.58 31.74 8.76
C ALA A 27 -20.94 32.33 9.13
N GLN A 28 -21.93 32.14 8.24
CA GLN A 28 -23.29 32.66 8.36
C GLN A 28 -24.23 31.54 8.85
N GLU A 29 -25.11 31.86 9.80
CA GLU A 29 -26.14 30.94 10.31
C GLU A 29 -26.96 30.32 9.16
N LYS A 30 -27.13 28.99 9.18
CA LYS A 30 -27.96 28.20 8.25
C LYS A 30 -29.45 28.56 8.38
N GLY A 31 -29.86 29.70 7.88
CA GLY A 31 -31.27 29.98 7.58
C GLY A 31 -31.71 29.21 6.33
N ASP A 32 -32.98 28.80 6.28
CA ASP A 32 -33.58 28.21 5.07
C ASP A 32 -33.53 29.23 3.92
N VAL A 33 -32.50 29.12 3.07
CA VAL A 33 -32.36 29.95 1.88
C VAL A 33 -33.47 29.58 0.90
N ARG A 34 -34.37 30.53 0.62
CA ARG A 34 -35.38 30.38 -0.41
C ARG A 34 -34.78 30.70 -1.77
N TRP A 35 -34.17 29.70 -2.41
CA TRP A 35 -33.50 29.84 -3.72
C TRP A 35 -34.36 30.52 -4.79
N ARG A 36 -35.69 30.31 -4.76
CA ARG A 36 -36.65 30.96 -5.67
C ARG A 36 -36.78 32.47 -5.49
N ASP A 37 -36.43 32.99 -4.32
CA ASP A 37 -36.56 34.40 -3.99
C ASP A 37 -35.26 35.17 -4.32
N LEU A 38 -34.14 34.46 -4.55
CA LEU A 38 -32.87 35.07 -4.92
C LEU A 38 -32.89 35.57 -6.38
N PRO A 39 -32.36 36.78 -6.67
CA PRO A 39 -32.18 37.26 -8.02
C PRO A 39 -31.06 36.49 -8.75
N ASP A 40 -31.09 36.51 -10.09
CA ASP A 40 -30.18 35.71 -10.92
C ASP A 40 -28.69 36.05 -10.72
N ASN A 41 -28.36 37.30 -10.38
CA ASN A 41 -26.99 37.69 -10.07
C ASN A 41 -26.48 37.01 -8.80
N GLU A 42 -27.31 36.90 -7.77
CA GLU A 42 -26.96 36.24 -6.51
C GLU A 42 -26.86 34.71 -6.69
N LEU A 43 -27.79 34.12 -7.44
CA LEU A 43 -27.68 32.70 -7.83
C LEU A 43 -26.41 32.44 -8.67
N GLY A 44 -26.07 33.37 -9.56
CA GLY A 44 -24.84 33.32 -10.37
C GLY A 44 -23.58 33.37 -9.52
N THR A 45 -23.53 34.25 -8.51
CA THR A 45 -22.43 34.28 -7.53
C THR A 45 -22.34 32.97 -6.76
N LYS A 46 -23.46 32.43 -6.27
CA LYS A 46 -23.47 31.12 -5.58
C LYS A 46 -22.98 29.97 -6.47
N ALA A 47 -23.36 29.95 -7.74
CA ALA A 47 -22.86 28.97 -8.69
C ALA A 47 -21.34 29.14 -8.94
N GLN A 48 -20.85 30.38 -9.04
CA GLN A 48 -19.41 30.66 -9.18
C GLN A 48 -18.62 30.24 -7.95
N ASP A 49 -19.11 30.56 -6.75
CA ASP A 49 -18.49 30.18 -5.48
C ASP A 49 -18.41 28.65 -5.37
N PHE A 50 -19.48 27.95 -5.78
CA PHE A 50 -19.48 26.50 -5.87
C PHE A 50 -18.39 25.98 -6.81
N PHE A 51 -18.25 26.50 -8.04
CA PHE A 51 -17.21 26.02 -8.95
C PHE A 51 -15.79 26.44 -8.53
N ALA A 52 -15.65 27.49 -7.72
CA ALA A 52 -14.38 27.85 -7.10
C ALA A 52 -14.00 26.89 -5.96
N ASN A 53 -14.98 26.25 -5.32
CA ASN A 53 -14.76 25.25 -4.27
C ASN A 53 -15.88 24.16 -4.28
N PRO A 54 -15.82 23.19 -5.21
CA PRO A 54 -16.92 22.27 -5.46
C PRO A 54 -17.17 21.28 -4.31
N THR A 55 -16.25 21.19 -3.35
CA THR A 55 -16.34 20.27 -2.20
C THR A 55 -16.96 20.92 -0.96
N ALA A 56 -17.14 22.24 -0.92
CA ALA A 56 -17.59 22.92 0.30
C ALA A 56 -19.06 22.68 0.67
N ALA A 57 -19.95 22.74 -0.32
CA ALA A 57 -21.41 22.64 -0.12
C ALA A 57 -22.15 22.21 -1.41
N PRO A 58 -21.74 21.12 -2.08
CA PRO A 58 -22.28 20.74 -3.39
C PRO A 58 -23.79 20.51 -3.36
N CYS A 59 -24.31 19.80 -2.35
CA CYS A 59 -25.74 19.49 -2.26
C CYS A 59 -26.59 20.61 -1.67
N THR A 60 -26.05 21.39 -0.73
CA THR A 60 -26.83 22.39 0.00
C THR A 60 -26.80 23.77 -0.64
N GLU A 61 -25.75 24.13 -1.38
CA GLU A 61 -25.63 25.43 -2.05
C GLU A 61 -25.51 25.31 -3.57
N GLY A 62 -24.56 24.50 -4.06
CA GLY A 62 -24.28 24.38 -5.48
C GLY A 62 -25.48 23.89 -6.30
N MET A 63 -25.97 22.69 -5.96
CA MET A 63 -27.08 22.05 -6.68
C MET A 63 -28.37 22.88 -6.67
N PRO A 64 -28.85 23.44 -5.54
CA PRO A 64 -30.05 24.28 -5.54
C PRO A 64 -29.91 25.57 -6.34
N ALA A 65 -28.77 26.27 -6.21
CA ALA A 65 -28.54 27.53 -6.93
C ALA A 65 -28.54 27.30 -8.46
N ILE A 66 -27.80 26.29 -8.91
CA ILE A 66 -27.65 25.96 -10.33
C ILE A 66 -28.96 25.39 -10.90
N SER A 67 -29.69 24.57 -10.13
CA SER A 67 -31.01 24.07 -10.52
C SER A 67 -32.00 25.20 -10.77
N GLU A 68 -32.01 26.22 -9.91
CA GLU A 68 -32.89 27.37 -10.08
C GLU A 68 -32.50 28.23 -11.28
N LEU A 69 -31.19 28.44 -11.53
CA LEU A 69 -30.70 29.10 -12.74
C LEU A 69 -31.11 28.34 -14.01
N ALA A 70 -30.89 27.02 -14.06
CA ALA A 70 -31.26 26.19 -15.20
C ALA A 70 -32.78 26.20 -15.44
N ARG A 71 -33.59 26.19 -14.37
CA ARG A 71 -35.05 26.30 -14.45
C ARG A 71 -35.51 27.65 -15.01
N ARG A 72 -34.87 28.75 -14.63
CA ARG A 72 -35.20 30.10 -15.12
C ARG A 72 -34.74 30.33 -16.55
N HIS A 73 -33.67 29.66 -16.96
CA HIS A 73 -32.99 29.84 -18.23
C HIS A 73 -32.82 28.53 -19.01
N PRO A 74 -33.91 27.83 -19.38
CA PRO A 74 -33.87 26.47 -19.93
C PRO A 74 -33.20 26.38 -21.31
N ASN A 75 -33.05 27.51 -22.02
CA ASN A 75 -32.42 27.57 -23.34
C ASN A 75 -30.94 27.96 -23.30
N THR A 76 -30.32 28.04 -22.11
CA THR A 76 -28.91 28.39 -21.93
C THR A 76 -28.10 27.12 -21.65
N PRO A 77 -27.37 26.55 -22.64
CA PRO A 77 -26.67 25.27 -22.49
C PRO A 77 -25.66 25.26 -21.33
N ALA A 78 -25.05 26.41 -21.03
CA ALA A 78 -24.11 26.54 -19.92
C ALA A 78 -24.72 26.13 -18.58
N TYR A 79 -25.98 26.49 -18.30
CA TYR A 79 -26.65 26.08 -17.06
C TYR A 79 -27.03 24.60 -17.05
N GLY A 80 -27.30 24.01 -18.21
CA GLY A 80 -27.45 22.57 -18.35
C GLY A 80 -26.17 21.83 -17.95
N ASN A 81 -25.03 22.23 -18.51
CA ASN A 81 -23.72 21.62 -18.17
C ASN A 81 -23.35 21.82 -16.70
N MET A 82 -23.56 23.03 -16.16
CA MET A 82 -23.35 23.31 -14.74
C MET A 82 -24.23 22.43 -13.85
N LEU A 83 -25.47 22.16 -14.24
CA LEU A 83 -26.39 21.31 -13.47
C LEU A 83 -25.91 19.86 -13.41
N ILE A 84 -25.37 19.33 -14.51
CA ILE A 84 -24.78 17.99 -14.54
C ILE A 84 -23.57 17.93 -13.60
N LEU A 85 -22.68 18.93 -13.64
CA LEU A 85 -21.53 19.02 -12.73
C LEU A 85 -21.95 19.12 -11.25
N ALA A 86 -22.93 19.97 -10.94
CA ALA A 86 -23.44 20.13 -9.58
C ALA A 86 -24.05 18.82 -9.05
N ARG A 87 -24.78 18.10 -9.91
CA ARG A 87 -25.30 16.77 -9.59
C ARG A 87 -24.20 15.74 -9.36
N MET A 88 -23.11 15.77 -10.14
CA MET A 88 -21.95 14.91 -9.96
C MET A 88 -21.32 15.12 -8.59
N PHE A 89 -20.92 16.35 -8.25
CA PHE A 89 -20.29 16.64 -6.96
C PHE A 89 -21.22 16.41 -5.78
N CYS A 90 -22.53 16.69 -5.92
CA CYS A 90 -23.49 16.36 -4.88
C CYS A 90 -23.63 14.84 -4.70
N ALA A 91 -23.63 14.07 -5.79
CA ALA A 91 -23.63 12.61 -5.70
C ALA A 91 -22.36 12.09 -5.02
N MET A 92 -21.19 12.68 -5.25
CA MET A 92 -19.95 12.32 -4.56
C MET A 92 -20.03 12.61 -3.06
N ASP A 93 -20.52 13.79 -2.68
CA ASP A 93 -20.73 14.20 -1.27
C ASP A 93 -21.68 13.25 -0.53
N GLU A 94 -22.72 12.77 -1.22
CA GLU A 94 -23.68 11.79 -0.69
C GLU A 94 -23.21 10.32 -0.82
N GLY A 95 -22.01 10.06 -1.36
CA GLY A 95 -21.50 8.70 -1.59
C GLY A 95 -22.25 7.90 -2.68
N ARG A 96 -23.06 8.56 -3.52
CA ARG A 96 -23.79 7.95 -4.65
C ARG A 96 -22.91 7.85 -5.89
N TRP A 97 -21.84 7.07 -5.80
CA TRP A 97 -20.76 7.01 -6.80
C TRP A 97 -21.21 6.61 -8.21
N GLU A 98 -22.17 5.69 -8.37
CA GLU A 98 -22.74 5.35 -9.69
C GLU A 98 -23.38 6.58 -10.35
N THR A 99 -24.13 7.40 -9.59
CA THR A 99 -24.74 8.62 -10.14
C THR A 99 -23.69 9.69 -10.45
N ALA A 100 -22.62 9.77 -9.64
CA ALA A 100 -21.49 10.64 -9.96
C ALA A 100 -20.83 10.22 -11.27
N LEU A 101 -20.61 8.92 -11.47
CA LEU A 101 -20.02 8.38 -12.69
C LEU A 101 -20.90 8.62 -13.92
N ASP A 102 -22.20 8.41 -13.83
CA ASP A 102 -23.14 8.72 -14.92
C ASP A 102 -23.15 10.20 -15.27
N SER A 103 -23.09 11.07 -14.25
CA SER A 103 -22.99 12.51 -14.46
C SER A 103 -21.66 12.89 -15.13
N LEU A 104 -20.54 12.27 -14.73
CA LEU A 104 -19.24 12.45 -15.37
C LEU A 104 -19.30 12.08 -16.86
N ARG A 105 -19.87 10.91 -17.19
CA ARG A 105 -20.05 10.45 -18.58
C ARG A 105 -20.89 11.42 -19.40
N GLU A 106 -21.95 11.97 -18.82
CA GLU A 106 -22.80 12.97 -19.48
C GLU A 106 -22.03 14.28 -19.76
N VAL A 107 -21.19 14.73 -18.82
CA VAL A 107 -20.35 15.91 -19.02
C VAL A 107 -19.27 15.68 -20.10
N GLU A 108 -18.59 14.53 -20.06
CA GLU A 108 -17.58 14.16 -21.07
C GLU A 108 -18.21 14.04 -22.47
N ALA A 109 -19.42 13.48 -22.58
CA ALA A 109 -20.17 13.41 -23.84
C ALA A 109 -20.56 14.82 -24.37
N GLY A 110 -20.68 15.80 -23.47
CA GLY A 110 -20.84 17.21 -23.79
C GLY A 110 -19.54 17.92 -24.26
N GLY A 111 -18.42 17.21 -24.32
CA GLY A 111 -17.12 17.73 -24.77
C GLY A 111 -16.35 18.52 -23.71
N VAL A 112 -16.73 18.41 -22.43
CA VAL A 112 -15.99 19.03 -21.34
C VAL A 112 -14.95 18.02 -20.84
N PRO A 113 -13.64 18.30 -21.02
CA PRO A 113 -12.60 17.40 -20.57
C PRO A 113 -12.50 17.40 -19.04
N PHE A 114 -12.13 16.26 -18.48
CA PHE A 114 -11.75 16.11 -17.08
C PHE A 114 -10.34 15.59 -16.96
N ASP A 115 -9.76 15.84 -15.80
CA ASP A 115 -8.57 15.13 -15.37
C ASP A 115 -8.83 13.60 -15.42
N PRO A 116 -7.98 12.81 -16.10
CA PRO A 116 -8.18 11.38 -16.22
C PRO A 116 -8.20 10.64 -14.87
N PHE A 117 -7.41 11.08 -13.88
CA PHE A 117 -7.33 10.44 -12.56
C PHE A 117 -8.54 10.75 -11.68
N PHE A 118 -9.14 11.94 -11.84
CA PHE A 118 -10.44 12.25 -11.24
C PHE A 118 -11.51 11.27 -11.72
N GLY A 119 -11.59 11.04 -13.04
CA GLY A 119 -12.52 10.07 -13.59
C GLY A 119 -12.22 8.63 -13.19
N LEU A 120 -10.95 8.25 -13.13
CA LEU A 120 -10.51 6.93 -12.65
C LEU A 120 -10.91 6.70 -11.19
N SER A 121 -10.77 7.72 -10.33
CA SER A 121 -11.17 7.67 -8.93
C SER A 121 -12.68 7.49 -8.78
N ILE A 122 -13.50 8.26 -9.52
CA ILE A 122 -14.96 8.11 -9.50
C ILE A 122 -15.36 6.70 -9.95
N ALA A 123 -14.77 6.17 -11.03
CA ALA A 123 -15.05 4.83 -11.51
C ALA A 123 -14.66 3.76 -10.48
N THR A 124 -13.52 3.94 -9.80
CA THR A 124 -13.05 3.06 -8.73
C THR A 124 -14.00 3.04 -7.55
N TRP A 125 -14.45 4.21 -7.07
CA TRP A 125 -15.42 4.29 -5.97
C TRP A 125 -16.82 3.80 -6.35
N ALA A 126 -17.18 3.90 -7.62
CA ALA A 126 -18.41 3.30 -8.16
C ALA A 126 -18.33 1.77 -8.29
N GLY A 127 -17.14 1.17 -8.18
CA GLY A 127 -16.94 -0.26 -8.40
C GLY A 127 -17.12 -0.71 -9.85
N ASP A 128 -17.10 0.22 -10.81
CA ASP A 128 -17.29 -0.09 -12.24
C ASP A 128 -15.95 -0.54 -12.85
N THR A 129 -15.66 -1.83 -12.78
CA THR A 129 -14.38 -2.41 -13.22
C THR A 129 -14.09 -2.21 -14.70
N GLU A 130 -15.12 -2.22 -15.56
CA GLU A 130 -14.94 -2.03 -17.00
C GLU A 130 -14.55 -0.58 -17.30
N GLU A 131 -15.20 0.38 -16.64
CA GLU A 131 -14.82 1.78 -16.74
C GLU A 131 -13.42 2.05 -16.15
N VAL A 132 -13.08 1.41 -15.03
CA VAL A 132 -11.74 1.48 -14.45
C VAL A 132 -10.68 0.98 -15.43
N LEU A 133 -10.87 -0.19 -16.04
CA LEU A 133 -9.94 -0.71 -17.06
C LEU A 133 -9.82 0.23 -18.27
N ARG A 134 -10.95 0.75 -18.76
CA ARG A 134 -10.97 1.70 -19.89
C ARG A 134 -10.21 2.98 -19.58
N ARG A 135 -10.42 3.56 -18.40
CA ARG A 135 -9.73 4.79 -17.97
C ARG A 135 -8.26 4.54 -17.67
N LEU A 136 -7.94 3.44 -17.01
CA LEU A 136 -6.57 3.03 -16.76
C LEU A 136 -5.83 2.83 -18.08
N GLU A 137 -6.43 2.18 -19.08
CA GLU A 137 -5.86 2.05 -20.44
C GLU A 137 -5.60 3.38 -21.11
N ALA A 138 -6.53 4.34 -21.02
CA ALA A 138 -6.32 5.68 -21.56
C ALA A 138 -5.10 6.37 -20.93
N VAL A 139 -4.90 6.21 -19.62
CA VAL A 139 -3.74 6.78 -18.92
C VAL A 139 -2.46 6.01 -19.28
N VAL A 140 -2.43 4.70 -19.05
CA VAL A 140 -1.21 3.89 -19.07
C VAL A 140 -0.76 3.50 -20.48
N VAL A 141 -1.67 3.37 -21.45
CA VAL A 141 -1.32 2.99 -22.83
C VAL A 141 -1.30 4.20 -23.76
N HIS A 142 -2.26 5.11 -23.60
CA HIS A 142 -2.39 6.26 -24.50
C HIS A 142 -1.75 7.54 -23.98
N GLY A 143 -1.18 7.52 -22.77
CA GLY A 143 -0.50 8.68 -22.19
C GLY A 143 -1.44 9.87 -22.01
N ALA A 144 -2.71 9.62 -21.68
CA ALA A 144 -3.70 10.70 -21.53
C ALA A 144 -3.31 11.70 -20.42
N ALA A 145 -2.54 11.26 -19.43
CA ALA A 145 -1.91 12.09 -18.41
C ALA A 145 -0.64 11.38 -17.89
N PRO A 146 0.38 12.13 -17.43
CA PRO A 146 1.51 11.54 -16.70
C PRO A 146 1.01 10.91 -15.40
N ILE A 147 1.58 9.76 -15.02
CA ILE A 147 1.32 9.14 -13.72
C ILE A 147 2.35 9.70 -12.73
N ASP A 148 2.14 10.95 -12.34
CA ASP A 148 2.98 11.66 -11.40
C ASP A 148 2.16 12.36 -10.30
N GLY A 149 2.70 12.34 -9.08
CA GLY A 149 2.10 13.01 -7.93
C GLY A 149 0.96 12.25 -7.23
N PRO A 150 0.49 12.81 -6.10
CA PRO A 150 -0.32 12.09 -5.12
C PRO A 150 -1.72 11.71 -5.63
N ASP A 151 -2.36 12.56 -6.44
CA ASP A 151 -3.70 12.29 -6.97
C ASP A 151 -3.66 11.14 -7.99
N ALA A 152 -2.65 11.13 -8.86
CA ALA A 152 -2.44 10.06 -9.83
C ALA A 152 -2.11 8.74 -9.14
N GLU A 153 -1.26 8.80 -8.10
CA GLU A 153 -0.92 7.64 -7.29
C GLU A 153 -2.14 7.06 -6.58
N GLN A 154 -2.93 7.90 -5.91
CA GLN A 154 -4.11 7.45 -5.18
C GLN A 154 -5.13 6.82 -6.12
N ALA A 155 -5.42 7.45 -7.26
CA ALA A 155 -6.35 6.94 -8.25
C ALA A 155 -5.88 5.60 -8.85
N THR A 156 -4.61 5.50 -9.22
CA THR A 156 -4.03 4.29 -9.81
C THR A 156 -3.98 3.15 -8.80
N SER A 157 -3.52 3.42 -7.58
CA SER A 157 -3.50 2.42 -6.50
C SER A 157 -4.90 1.92 -6.14
N GLY A 158 -5.88 2.83 -6.06
CA GLY A 158 -7.28 2.45 -5.84
C GLY A 158 -7.81 1.55 -6.95
N ALA A 159 -7.56 1.90 -8.21
CA ALA A 159 -7.95 1.12 -9.37
C ALA A 159 -7.33 -0.28 -9.35
N LEU A 160 -6.01 -0.39 -9.12
CA LEU A 160 -5.33 -1.69 -9.04
C LEU A 160 -5.92 -2.56 -7.93
N ARG A 161 -6.15 -2.01 -6.72
CA ARG A 161 -6.78 -2.75 -5.61
C ARG A 161 -8.17 -3.26 -5.96
N LEU A 162 -8.99 -2.45 -6.63
CA LEU A 162 -10.30 -2.90 -7.11
C LEU A 162 -10.15 -4.05 -8.10
N LEU A 163 -9.27 -3.94 -9.09
CA LEU A 163 -9.06 -5.00 -10.08
C LEU A 163 -8.58 -6.31 -9.43
N PHE A 164 -7.76 -6.23 -8.38
CA PHE A 164 -7.36 -7.39 -7.58
C PHE A 164 -8.52 -8.02 -6.83
N ARG A 165 -9.31 -7.20 -6.13
CA ARG A 165 -10.48 -7.68 -5.38
C ARG A 165 -11.53 -8.35 -6.26
N GLU A 166 -11.68 -7.90 -7.51
CA GLU A 166 -12.64 -8.46 -8.47
C GLU A 166 -12.01 -9.55 -9.37
N HIS A 167 -10.84 -10.08 -9.00
CA HIS A 167 -10.11 -11.16 -9.67
C HIS A 167 -9.83 -10.89 -11.17
N LEU A 168 -9.54 -9.64 -11.54
CA LEU A 168 -9.28 -9.21 -12.93
C LEU A 168 -7.80 -9.20 -13.32
N HIS A 169 -6.98 -10.02 -12.66
CA HIS A 169 -5.52 -10.10 -12.87
C HIS A 169 -5.12 -10.29 -14.32
N GLU A 170 -5.78 -11.17 -15.06
CA GLU A 170 -5.43 -11.44 -16.47
C GLU A 170 -5.72 -10.24 -17.38
N LYS A 171 -6.77 -9.46 -17.09
CA LYS A 171 -7.04 -8.20 -17.82
C LYS A 171 -5.97 -7.15 -17.51
N LEU A 172 -5.56 -7.05 -16.24
CA LEU A 172 -4.48 -6.17 -15.81
C LEU A 172 -3.14 -6.56 -16.46
N ARG A 173 -2.76 -7.84 -16.43
CA ARG A 173 -1.55 -8.37 -17.10
C ARG A 173 -1.54 -8.02 -18.59
N ALA A 174 -2.64 -8.27 -19.29
CA ALA A 174 -2.77 -7.91 -20.70
C ALA A 174 -2.66 -6.40 -20.94
N LEU A 175 -3.24 -5.58 -20.07
CA LEU A 175 -3.13 -4.13 -20.12
C LEU A 175 -1.68 -3.67 -19.91
N SER A 176 -1.01 -4.18 -18.87
CA SER A 176 0.37 -3.85 -18.56
C SER A 176 1.32 -4.20 -19.68
N TYR A 177 1.12 -5.35 -20.32
CA TYR A 177 1.93 -5.72 -21.48
C TYR A 177 1.69 -4.79 -22.69
N ARG A 178 0.46 -4.32 -22.92
CA ARG A 178 0.19 -3.28 -23.94
C ARG A 178 0.88 -1.95 -23.59
N ALA A 179 0.85 -1.53 -22.33
CA ALA A 179 1.53 -0.31 -21.87
C ALA A 179 3.05 -0.38 -22.12
N PHE A 180 3.65 -1.53 -21.80
CA PHE A 180 5.06 -1.81 -22.11
C PHE A 180 5.35 -1.71 -23.62
N ARG A 181 4.57 -2.39 -24.46
CA ARG A 181 4.77 -2.36 -25.92
C ARG A 181 4.50 -1.00 -26.56
N ALA A 182 3.73 -0.14 -25.89
CA ALA A 182 3.53 1.25 -26.28
C ALA A 182 4.69 2.19 -25.88
N GLY A 183 5.66 1.70 -25.10
CA GLY A 183 6.75 2.52 -24.55
C GLY A 183 6.33 3.40 -23.37
N SER A 184 5.14 3.17 -22.81
CA SER A 184 4.58 4.07 -21.79
C SER A 184 5.27 3.95 -20.43
N LEU A 185 5.94 2.82 -20.15
CA LEU A 185 6.63 2.64 -18.86
C LEU A 185 7.78 3.65 -18.67
N ASP A 186 8.40 4.12 -19.75
CA ASP A 186 9.49 5.12 -19.68
C ASP A 186 9.01 6.50 -19.19
N ALA A 187 7.70 6.77 -19.28
CA ALA A 187 7.10 8.03 -18.87
C ALA A 187 6.41 7.95 -17.49
N MET A 188 6.41 6.78 -16.86
CA MET A 188 5.85 6.59 -15.52
C MET A 188 6.92 6.88 -14.47
N ASP A 189 6.49 7.23 -13.26
CA ASP A 189 7.35 7.12 -12.09
C ASP A 189 7.90 5.68 -11.94
N THR A 190 9.12 5.56 -11.42
CA THR A 190 9.88 4.30 -11.33
C THR A 190 9.08 3.19 -10.66
N ASP A 191 8.34 3.49 -9.59
CA ASP A 191 7.64 2.47 -8.81
C ASP A 191 6.41 1.97 -9.58
N TYR A 192 5.72 2.84 -10.32
CA TYR A 192 4.65 2.44 -11.24
C TYR A 192 5.17 1.63 -12.42
N ALA A 193 6.26 2.08 -13.05
CA ALA A 193 6.89 1.35 -14.13
C ALA A 193 7.26 -0.08 -13.69
N ALA A 194 7.82 -0.25 -12.49
CA ALA A 194 8.16 -1.55 -11.92
C ALA A 194 6.93 -2.43 -11.69
N ASN A 195 5.83 -1.88 -11.15
CA ASN A 195 4.58 -2.62 -10.93
C ASN A 195 3.97 -3.11 -12.25
N PHE A 196 3.82 -2.22 -13.24
CA PHE A 196 3.32 -2.59 -14.56
C PHE A 196 4.25 -3.58 -15.28
N ALA A 197 5.57 -3.40 -15.17
CA ALA A 197 6.52 -4.36 -15.72
C ALA A 197 6.36 -5.76 -15.12
N SER A 198 6.18 -5.86 -13.81
CA SER A 198 5.93 -7.14 -13.12
C SER A 198 4.69 -7.85 -13.65
N TYR A 199 3.57 -7.14 -13.82
CA TYR A 199 2.34 -7.70 -14.41
C TYR A 199 2.50 -8.08 -15.89
N ALA A 200 3.38 -7.40 -16.62
CA ALA A 200 3.64 -7.66 -18.04
C ALA A 200 4.52 -8.89 -18.29
N ILE A 201 5.21 -9.43 -17.27
CA ILE A 201 6.13 -10.57 -17.43
C ILE A 201 5.42 -11.81 -17.97
N LYS A 202 4.28 -12.22 -17.39
CA LYS A 202 3.60 -13.44 -17.83
C LYS A 202 3.16 -13.37 -19.30
N PRO A 203 2.45 -12.32 -19.76
CA PRO A 203 2.14 -12.18 -21.18
C PRO A 203 3.38 -12.13 -22.08
N ALA A 204 4.48 -11.51 -21.63
CA ALA A 204 5.73 -11.50 -22.39
C ALA A 204 6.33 -12.90 -22.51
N MET A 205 6.36 -13.70 -21.43
CA MET A 205 6.81 -15.09 -21.45
C MET A 205 6.05 -15.96 -22.44
N GLU A 206 4.74 -15.77 -22.53
CA GLU A 206 3.86 -16.56 -23.38
C GLU A 206 3.93 -16.16 -24.86
N ASN A 207 4.12 -14.85 -25.13
CA ASN A 207 3.94 -14.30 -26.48
C ASN A 207 5.24 -13.81 -27.14
N ASN A 208 6.15 -13.16 -26.39
CA ASN A 208 7.39 -12.57 -26.92
C ASN A 208 8.50 -12.57 -25.85
N PRO A 209 9.15 -13.72 -25.58
CA PRO A 209 10.16 -13.85 -24.51
C PRO A 209 11.36 -12.90 -24.64
N GLU A 210 11.63 -12.38 -25.84
CA GLU A 210 12.67 -11.38 -26.09
C GLU A 210 12.44 -10.04 -25.35
N ASP A 211 11.22 -9.79 -24.88
CA ASP A 211 10.86 -8.59 -24.13
C ASP A 211 11.28 -8.66 -22.64
N LEU A 212 11.53 -9.88 -22.14
CA LEU A 212 11.80 -10.12 -20.72
C LEU A 212 13.01 -9.33 -20.18
N PRO A 213 14.17 -9.25 -20.87
CA PRO A 213 15.30 -8.48 -20.36
C PRO A 213 14.96 -7.01 -20.12
N THR A 214 14.13 -6.41 -20.98
CA THR A 214 13.71 -5.01 -20.82
C THR A 214 12.71 -4.87 -19.68
N LEU A 215 11.71 -5.75 -19.57
CA LEU A 215 10.76 -5.74 -18.45
C LEU A 215 11.47 -5.88 -17.09
N LEU A 216 12.41 -6.81 -16.98
CA LEU A 216 13.23 -7.00 -15.77
C LEU A 216 14.14 -5.82 -15.45
N SER A 217 14.40 -4.91 -16.40
CA SER A 217 15.19 -3.70 -16.16
C SER A 217 14.41 -2.59 -15.46
N TYR A 218 13.07 -2.55 -15.59
CA TYR A 218 12.21 -1.66 -14.81
C TYR A 218 12.05 -2.12 -13.38
N MET A 219 12.17 -3.42 -13.12
CA MET A 219 12.06 -4.00 -11.78
C MET A 219 13.38 -3.83 -11.02
N LYS A 220 13.52 -2.72 -10.30
CA LYS A 220 14.71 -2.42 -9.50
C LYS A 220 14.53 -2.77 -8.02
N GLN A 221 13.29 -2.71 -7.53
CA GLN A 221 12.96 -3.06 -6.15
C GLN A 221 13.11 -4.57 -5.88
N PRO A 222 13.85 -4.98 -4.84
CA PRO A 222 14.09 -6.39 -4.56
C PRO A 222 12.82 -7.21 -4.26
N GLN A 223 11.82 -6.61 -3.59
CA GLN A 223 10.60 -7.33 -3.19
C GLN A 223 9.78 -7.80 -4.40
N SER A 224 9.85 -7.08 -5.52
CA SER A 224 9.11 -7.42 -6.74
C SER A 224 9.53 -8.76 -7.36
N TYR A 225 10.68 -9.32 -6.93
CA TYR A 225 11.17 -10.62 -7.40
C TYR A 225 10.77 -11.80 -6.49
N ILE A 226 10.32 -11.56 -5.25
CA ILE A 226 9.97 -12.62 -4.29
C ILE A 226 8.89 -13.52 -4.87
N ASN A 227 7.78 -12.93 -5.32
CA ASN A 227 6.65 -13.69 -5.85
C ASN A 227 7.02 -14.41 -7.17
N LEU A 228 7.82 -13.78 -8.03
CA LEU A 228 8.24 -14.39 -9.30
C LEU A 228 9.15 -15.61 -9.11
N LEU A 229 9.99 -15.61 -8.08
CA LEU A 229 10.87 -16.74 -7.76
C LEU A 229 10.16 -17.89 -7.04
N GLN A 230 8.98 -17.61 -6.49
CA GLN A 230 8.13 -18.56 -5.81
C GLN A 230 7.14 -19.24 -6.76
N ASP A 231 6.40 -18.45 -7.53
CA ASP A 231 5.25 -18.95 -8.28
C ASP A 231 5.70 -19.78 -9.49
N ARG A 232 5.20 -21.02 -9.59
CA ARG A 232 5.59 -21.96 -10.66
C ARG A 232 5.20 -21.49 -12.06
N GLU A 233 4.24 -20.56 -12.17
CA GLU A 233 3.92 -19.95 -13.47
C GLU A 233 5.11 -19.21 -14.10
N PHE A 234 6.11 -18.83 -13.31
CA PHE A 234 7.35 -18.18 -13.77
C PHE A 234 8.55 -19.14 -13.88
N GLU A 235 8.35 -20.47 -13.77
CA GLU A 235 9.43 -21.47 -13.78
C GLU A 235 10.37 -21.34 -14.99
N ALA A 236 9.81 -21.03 -16.16
CA ALA A 236 10.57 -20.90 -17.40
C ALA A 236 11.56 -19.73 -17.42
N ILE A 237 11.43 -18.76 -16.51
CA ILE A 237 12.32 -17.58 -16.42
C ILE A 237 13.12 -17.51 -15.11
N TRP A 238 13.02 -18.51 -14.23
CA TRP A 238 13.80 -18.50 -12.99
C TRP A 238 15.30 -18.34 -13.21
N PRO A 239 15.97 -18.95 -14.21
CA PRO A 239 17.40 -18.71 -14.43
C PRO A 239 17.74 -17.23 -14.63
N GLN A 240 16.92 -16.48 -15.37
CA GLN A 240 17.10 -15.05 -15.62
C GLN A 240 16.81 -14.23 -14.35
N LEU A 241 15.78 -14.61 -13.59
CA LEU A 241 15.45 -13.98 -12.32
C LEU A 241 16.59 -14.19 -11.30
N GLU A 242 17.10 -15.41 -11.18
CA GLU A 242 18.21 -15.79 -10.29
C GLU A 242 19.50 -15.04 -10.65
N GLU A 243 19.84 -14.94 -11.93
CA GLU A 243 20.97 -14.13 -12.40
C GLU A 243 20.80 -12.65 -12.03
N ARG A 244 19.59 -12.11 -12.23
CA ARG A 244 19.26 -10.71 -11.97
C ARG A 244 19.32 -10.35 -10.48
N VAL A 245 18.73 -11.18 -9.62
CA VAL A 245 18.73 -10.92 -8.17
C VAL A 245 20.10 -11.17 -7.54
N GLY A 246 20.83 -12.17 -8.05
CA GLY A 246 22.11 -12.61 -7.50
C GLY A 246 22.00 -13.32 -6.15
N LEU A 247 23.14 -13.77 -5.64
CA LEU A 247 23.23 -14.46 -4.35
C LEU A 247 22.64 -13.59 -3.23
N HIS A 248 21.71 -14.13 -2.46
CA HIS A 248 20.99 -13.46 -1.38
C HIS A 248 20.35 -12.13 -1.79
N PHE A 249 19.90 -12.01 -3.05
CA PHE A 249 19.35 -10.76 -3.62
C PHE A 249 20.32 -9.58 -3.66
N ARG A 250 21.63 -9.79 -3.42
CA ARG A 250 22.62 -8.70 -3.36
C ARG A 250 22.72 -7.91 -4.66
N GLY A 251 22.52 -8.56 -5.81
CA GLY A 251 22.62 -7.93 -7.13
C GLY A 251 21.53 -6.88 -7.34
N VAL A 252 20.28 -7.24 -7.09
CA VAL A 252 19.15 -6.32 -7.23
C VAL A 252 19.12 -5.27 -6.10
N ALA A 253 19.44 -5.65 -4.87
CA ALA A 253 19.49 -4.71 -3.74
C ALA A 253 20.56 -3.61 -3.93
N ALA A 254 21.69 -3.92 -4.58
CA ALA A 254 22.70 -2.91 -4.91
C ALA A 254 22.19 -1.88 -5.95
N ILE A 255 21.33 -2.30 -6.87
CA ILE A 255 20.76 -1.42 -7.90
C ILE A 255 19.70 -0.51 -7.30
N ASP A 256 18.82 -1.08 -6.47
CA ASP A 256 17.82 -0.34 -5.70
C ASP A 256 18.49 0.71 -4.81
N LEU A 257 19.53 0.32 -4.07
CA LEU A 257 20.31 1.22 -3.22
C LEU A 257 20.90 2.39 -4.00
N ALA A 258 21.57 2.13 -5.12
CA ALA A 258 22.19 3.18 -5.93
C ALA A 258 21.15 4.17 -6.49
N GLU A 259 19.98 3.68 -6.90
CA GLU A 259 18.90 4.52 -7.39
C GLU A 259 18.27 5.38 -6.28
N LYS A 260 17.82 4.75 -5.19
CA LYS A 260 17.13 5.46 -4.11
C LYS A 260 18.07 6.44 -3.39
N GLN A 261 19.36 6.11 -3.27
CA GLN A 261 20.38 7.06 -2.84
C GLN A 261 20.45 8.27 -3.78
N SER A 262 20.55 8.06 -5.09
CA SER A 262 20.64 9.16 -6.06
C SER A 262 19.39 10.05 -6.07
N ILE A 263 18.20 9.48 -5.87
CA ILE A 263 16.95 10.25 -5.77
C ILE A 263 16.96 11.13 -4.53
N PHE A 264 17.32 10.56 -3.37
CA PHE A 264 17.40 11.30 -2.11
C PHE A 264 18.49 12.39 -2.14
N GLU A 265 19.65 12.12 -2.73
CA GLU A 265 20.72 13.12 -2.86
C GLU A 265 20.35 14.28 -3.79
N ALA A 266 19.49 14.04 -4.79
CA ALA A 266 19.00 15.07 -5.70
C ALA A 266 17.96 16.01 -5.04
N ASP A 267 17.22 15.51 -4.04
CA ASP A 267 16.31 16.30 -3.23
C ASP A 267 16.33 15.86 -1.75
N PRO A 268 17.32 16.30 -0.96
CA PRO A 268 17.46 15.88 0.44
C PRO A 268 16.36 16.41 1.37
N GLY A 269 15.42 17.23 0.88
CA GLY A 269 14.24 17.67 1.63
C GLY A 269 13.02 16.77 1.42
N ASN A 270 13.10 15.81 0.49
CA ASN A 270 12.02 14.88 0.21
C ASN A 270 11.99 13.77 1.26
N SER A 271 11.03 13.84 2.21
CA SER A 271 10.87 12.83 3.25
C SER A 271 10.49 11.45 2.70
N GLU A 272 9.78 11.38 1.58
CA GLU A 272 9.52 10.12 0.90
C GLU A 272 10.80 9.48 0.35
N GLY A 273 11.65 10.28 -0.31
CA GLY A 273 12.96 9.84 -0.80
C GLY A 273 13.86 9.31 0.34
N LEU A 274 13.77 9.91 1.53
CA LEU A 274 14.43 9.43 2.74
C LEU A 274 13.95 8.03 3.14
N ARG A 275 12.63 7.81 3.22
CA ARG A 275 12.06 6.50 3.56
C ARG A 275 12.52 5.44 2.57
N ASP A 276 12.45 5.75 1.29
CA ASP A 276 12.84 4.81 0.23
C ASP A 276 14.33 4.46 0.31
N TYR A 277 15.19 5.46 0.58
CA TYR A 277 16.61 5.21 0.79
C TYR A 277 16.87 4.37 2.05
N ALA A 278 16.11 4.59 3.13
CA ALA A 278 16.18 3.76 4.34
C ALA A 278 15.83 2.29 4.06
N TYR A 279 14.76 2.03 3.28
CA TYR A 279 14.40 0.68 2.83
C TYR A 279 15.51 0.07 1.98
N ALA A 280 16.07 0.81 1.03
CA ALA A 280 17.12 0.29 0.15
C ALA A 280 18.41 -0.08 0.94
N LEU A 281 18.79 0.73 1.93
CA LEU A 281 19.88 0.39 2.86
C LEU A 281 19.57 -0.89 3.63
N TYR A 282 18.36 -1.00 4.17
CA TYR A 282 17.92 -2.17 4.90
C TYR A 282 17.94 -3.43 4.02
N TYR A 283 17.38 -3.38 2.81
CA TYR A 283 17.35 -4.51 1.86
C TYR A 283 18.71 -4.93 1.35
N ALA A 284 19.65 -4.00 1.24
CA ALA A 284 21.05 -4.29 0.94
C ALA A 284 21.82 -4.89 2.16
N GLY A 285 21.18 -5.01 3.32
CA GLY A 285 21.80 -5.48 4.56
C GLY A 285 22.85 -4.50 5.10
N ARG A 286 22.73 -3.20 4.78
CA ARG A 286 23.60 -2.12 5.23
C ARG A 286 23.11 -1.54 6.56
N PHE A 287 22.96 -2.40 7.56
CA PHE A 287 22.37 -2.05 8.86
C PHE A 287 23.14 -0.96 9.61
N ALA A 288 24.47 -1.01 9.60
CA ALA A 288 25.32 -0.01 10.27
C ALA A 288 25.17 1.38 9.63
N ASP A 289 25.22 1.44 8.30
CA ASP A 289 24.97 2.68 7.54
C ASP A 289 23.57 3.24 7.86
N LEU A 290 22.54 2.40 7.89
CA LEU A 290 21.18 2.87 8.20
C LEU A 290 21.09 3.50 9.60
N LEU A 291 21.75 2.92 10.59
CA LEU A 291 21.78 3.45 11.96
C LEU A 291 22.48 4.81 12.05
N GLU A 292 23.57 4.97 11.31
CA GLU A 292 24.29 6.25 11.18
C GLU A 292 23.39 7.30 10.52
N GLN A 293 22.84 6.98 9.34
CA GLN A 293 22.01 7.88 8.56
C GLN A 293 20.74 8.35 9.31
N VAL A 294 20.05 7.45 10.02
CA VAL A 294 18.85 7.81 10.78
C VAL A 294 19.18 8.79 11.92
N THR A 295 20.40 8.74 12.47
CA THR A 295 20.81 9.72 13.48
C THR A 295 20.91 11.12 12.86
N ASP A 296 21.54 11.24 11.69
CA ASP A 296 21.67 12.51 10.96
C ASP A 296 20.31 13.02 10.46
N TRP A 297 19.47 12.14 9.92
CA TRP A 297 18.15 12.49 9.44
C TRP A 297 17.22 12.98 10.54
N ARG A 298 17.31 12.38 11.75
CA ARG A 298 16.58 12.90 12.90
C ARG A 298 16.97 14.34 13.20
N GLU A 299 18.23 14.71 13.10
CA GLU A 299 18.62 16.12 13.31
C GLU A 299 18.14 17.03 12.17
N ALA A 300 18.15 16.54 10.94
CA ALA A 300 17.80 17.33 9.75
C ALA A 300 16.29 17.50 9.52
N PHE A 301 15.48 16.48 9.81
CA PHE A 301 14.04 16.47 9.53
C PHE A 301 13.18 16.75 10.76
N ASN A 302 13.71 16.63 11.98
CA ASN A 302 12.98 16.93 13.22
C ASN A 302 13.05 18.44 13.59
N LEU A 303 12.91 19.33 12.61
CA LEU A 303 13.17 20.77 12.79
C LEU A 303 12.22 21.44 13.78
N ASP A 304 11.01 20.89 13.95
CA ASP A 304 9.99 21.40 14.89
C ASP A 304 9.68 20.43 16.04
N GLY A 305 10.45 19.35 16.18
CA GLY A 305 10.18 18.30 17.17
C GLY A 305 9.06 17.32 16.78
N GLU A 306 8.53 17.42 15.55
CA GLU A 306 7.53 16.52 15.00
C GLU A 306 8.19 15.47 14.10
N ILE A 307 7.95 14.18 14.40
CA ILE A 307 8.35 13.06 13.56
C ILE A 307 7.25 12.87 12.49
N ASP A 308 7.60 13.02 11.22
CA ASP A 308 6.69 12.66 10.12
C ASP A 308 6.67 11.14 9.88
N GLU A 309 5.68 10.66 9.10
CA GLU A 309 5.48 9.22 8.87
C GLU A 309 6.71 8.55 8.22
N HIS A 310 7.36 9.24 7.27
CA HIS A 310 8.47 8.68 6.51
C HIS A 310 9.73 8.55 7.38
N LEU A 311 10.03 9.56 8.21
CA LEU A 311 11.07 9.45 9.23
C LEU A 311 10.72 8.35 10.25
N GLY A 312 9.45 8.22 10.62
CA GLY A 312 8.97 7.13 11.48
C GLY A 312 9.28 5.73 10.93
N TRP A 313 9.05 5.52 9.63
CA TRP A 313 9.40 4.26 8.95
C TRP A 313 10.90 4.02 8.91
N ALA A 314 11.72 5.05 8.65
CA ALA A 314 13.18 4.93 8.70
C ALA A 314 13.67 4.56 10.11
N MET A 315 13.09 5.16 11.16
CA MET A 315 13.39 4.81 12.56
C MET A 315 12.95 3.38 12.91
N ASN A 316 11.83 2.89 12.38
CA ASN A 316 11.40 1.51 12.56
C ASN A 316 12.41 0.52 11.93
N LEU A 317 12.91 0.81 10.73
CA LEU A 317 13.97 0.03 10.09
C LEU A 317 15.31 0.13 10.84
N ALA A 318 15.64 1.30 11.40
CA ALA A 318 16.80 1.45 12.28
C ALA A 318 16.66 0.61 13.55
N ALA A 319 15.46 0.48 14.13
CA ALA A 319 15.24 -0.42 15.24
C ALA A 319 15.54 -1.88 14.86
N TYR A 320 15.10 -2.35 13.69
CA TYR A 320 15.42 -3.68 13.19
C TYR A 320 16.92 -3.85 12.90
N SER A 321 17.56 -2.83 12.32
CA SER A 321 19.00 -2.82 12.08
C SER A 321 19.82 -2.89 13.38
N ALA A 322 19.45 -2.12 14.41
CA ALA A 322 20.11 -2.15 15.71
C ALA A 322 20.04 -3.55 16.33
N ASP A 323 18.86 -4.16 16.27
CA ASP A 323 18.61 -5.54 16.67
C ASP A 323 19.53 -6.52 15.91
N ALA A 324 19.70 -6.34 14.59
CA ALA A 324 20.54 -7.19 13.74
C ALA A 324 22.03 -7.05 14.04
N THR A 325 22.46 -5.85 14.45
CA THR A 325 23.84 -5.54 14.82
C THR A 325 24.16 -5.82 16.30
N GLY A 326 23.19 -6.33 17.07
CA GLY A 326 23.39 -6.69 18.48
C GLY A 326 23.30 -5.53 19.47
N ASP A 327 22.55 -4.48 19.15
CA ASP A 327 22.22 -3.34 20.02
C ASP A 327 20.69 -3.28 20.31
N PRO A 328 20.17 -4.23 21.11
CA PRO A 328 18.73 -4.31 21.39
C PRO A 328 18.22 -3.14 22.24
N GLU A 329 19.07 -2.51 23.06
CA GLU A 329 18.69 -1.33 23.84
C GLU A 329 18.40 -0.13 22.94
N ARG A 330 19.20 0.08 21.88
CA ARG A 330 18.93 1.14 20.91
C ARG A 330 17.67 0.85 20.09
N ALA A 331 17.44 -0.41 19.73
CA ALA A 331 16.20 -0.83 19.09
C ALA A 331 14.96 -0.54 19.97
N ASP A 332 15.03 -0.84 21.27
CA ASP A 332 13.97 -0.51 22.24
C ASP A 332 13.68 0.99 22.26
N GLN A 333 14.71 1.84 22.27
CA GLN A 333 14.55 3.30 22.28
C GLN A 333 13.77 3.80 21.06
N PHE A 334 14.13 3.37 19.86
CA PHE A 334 13.41 3.75 18.64
C PHE A 334 11.94 3.32 18.69
N MET A 335 11.66 2.08 19.09
CA MET A 335 10.28 1.57 19.12
C MET A 335 9.41 2.24 20.18
N VAL A 336 9.96 2.49 21.38
CA VAL A 336 9.24 3.19 22.45
C VAL A 336 8.94 4.63 22.05
N GLU A 337 9.91 5.30 21.42
CA GLU A 337 9.72 6.67 20.93
C GLU A 337 8.60 6.75 19.90
N LEU A 338 8.61 5.88 18.87
CA LEU A 338 7.58 5.86 17.83
C LEU A 338 6.20 5.50 18.40
N ALA A 339 6.12 4.50 19.29
CA ALA A 339 4.85 4.07 19.88
C ALA A 339 4.24 5.08 20.87
N ALA A 340 5.02 6.09 21.28
CA ALA A 340 4.58 7.13 22.22
C ALA A 340 4.00 8.39 21.55
N LEU A 341 4.01 8.46 20.21
CA LEU A 341 3.41 9.58 19.47
C LEU A 341 1.88 9.62 19.66
N ASP A 342 1.31 10.83 19.65
CA ASP A 342 -0.14 11.05 19.78
C ASP A 342 -0.85 10.61 18.49
N GLU A 343 -1.71 9.60 18.58
CA GLU A 343 -2.45 9.02 17.46
C GLU A 343 -3.45 9.99 16.83
N ASN A 344 -3.93 11.00 17.56
CA ASN A 344 -4.86 11.99 17.03
C ASN A 344 -4.14 13.00 16.12
N ILE A 345 -2.83 13.18 16.34
CA ILE A 345 -1.96 14.00 15.50
C ILE A 345 -1.35 13.13 14.39
N HIS A 346 -0.99 11.89 14.72
CA HIS A 346 -0.29 10.95 13.85
C HIS A 346 -1.05 9.62 13.70
N PRO A 347 -2.14 9.55 12.92
CA PRO A 347 -2.94 8.32 12.78
C PRO A 347 -2.13 7.10 12.32
N TRP A 348 -1.06 7.31 11.56
CA TRP A 348 -0.14 6.28 11.10
C TRP A 348 0.64 5.59 12.24
N VAL A 349 0.64 6.13 13.47
CA VAL A 349 1.28 5.53 14.66
C VAL A 349 0.69 4.17 15.01
N VAL A 350 -0.50 3.84 14.52
CA VAL A 350 -1.08 2.49 14.63
C VAL A 350 -0.09 1.41 14.20
N ASN A 351 0.67 1.64 13.13
CA ASN A 351 1.67 0.68 12.66
C ASN A 351 2.81 0.50 13.68
N PHE A 352 3.28 1.59 14.27
CA PHE A 352 4.43 1.57 15.18
C PHE A 352 4.07 1.04 16.57
N THR A 353 2.87 1.29 17.06
CA THR A 353 2.37 0.66 18.30
C THR A 353 2.25 -0.87 18.13
N ILE A 354 1.76 -1.34 16.98
CA ILE A 354 1.71 -2.77 16.65
C ILE A 354 3.14 -3.33 16.54
N ASN A 355 4.02 -2.72 15.75
CA ASN A 355 5.39 -3.19 15.56
C ASN A 355 6.20 -3.27 16.87
N HIS A 356 6.07 -2.27 17.75
CA HIS A 356 6.68 -2.30 19.07
C HIS A 356 6.20 -3.51 19.89
N SER A 357 4.88 -3.76 19.89
CA SER A 357 4.29 -4.86 20.64
C SER A 357 4.69 -6.24 20.09
N ILE A 358 4.74 -6.40 18.77
CA ILE A 358 5.24 -7.59 18.08
C ILE A 358 6.70 -7.86 18.46
N ARG A 359 7.53 -6.81 18.45
CA ARG A 359 8.94 -6.96 18.80
C ARG A 359 9.13 -7.41 20.25
N LEU A 360 8.36 -6.88 21.20
CA LEU A 360 8.39 -7.34 22.60
C LEU A 360 8.05 -8.85 22.69
N PHE A 361 7.05 -9.29 21.94
CA PHE A 361 6.70 -10.71 21.84
C PHE A 361 7.85 -11.54 21.26
N GLU A 362 8.46 -11.10 20.15
CA GLU A 362 9.61 -11.78 19.52
C GLU A 362 10.81 -11.90 20.48
N LYS A 363 11.01 -10.94 21.39
CA LYS A 363 12.02 -11.02 22.45
C LYS A 363 11.63 -11.91 23.62
N GLY A 364 10.40 -12.41 23.67
CA GLY A 364 9.87 -13.24 24.77
C GLY A 364 9.45 -12.44 26.00
N ARG A 365 9.27 -11.12 25.87
CA ARG A 365 8.80 -10.23 26.94
C ARG A 365 7.27 -10.22 26.94
N TYR A 366 6.66 -11.39 27.13
CA TYR A 366 5.24 -11.62 26.83
C TYR A 366 4.28 -10.76 27.67
N GLU A 367 4.56 -10.52 28.95
CA GLU A 367 3.74 -9.61 29.76
C GLU A 367 3.81 -8.16 29.27
N GLU A 368 5.00 -7.68 28.90
CA GLU A 368 5.18 -6.34 28.36
C GLU A 368 4.55 -6.21 26.97
N ALA A 369 4.67 -7.25 26.14
CA ALA A 369 4.00 -7.34 24.86
C ALA A 369 2.48 -7.26 25.01
N LEU A 370 1.89 -8.00 25.96
CA LEU A 370 0.46 -7.97 26.21
C LEU A 370 -0.03 -6.58 26.66
N ALA A 371 0.75 -5.86 27.48
CA ALA A 371 0.45 -4.48 27.84
C ALA A 371 0.52 -3.53 26.62
N ALA A 372 1.58 -3.64 25.80
CA ALA A 372 1.74 -2.86 24.58
C ALA A 372 0.64 -3.17 23.53
N LEU A 373 0.22 -4.43 23.41
CA LEU A 373 -0.91 -4.86 22.57
C LEU A 373 -2.25 -4.31 23.08
N GLY A 374 -2.39 -4.09 24.39
CA GLY A 374 -3.53 -3.37 24.98
C GLY A 374 -3.69 -2.00 24.31
N ARG A 375 -2.63 -1.20 24.39
CA ARG A 375 -2.53 0.12 23.75
C ARG A 375 -2.67 0.07 22.23
N ALA A 376 -1.99 -0.85 21.55
CA ALA A 376 -2.08 -0.99 20.10
C ALA A 376 -3.53 -1.28 19.64
N GLY A 377 -4.29 -2.07 20.41
CA GLY A 377 -5.70 -2.31 20.14
C GLY A 377 -6.55 -1.04 20.24
N GLU A 378 -6.36 -0.22 21.28
CA GLU A 378 -7.07 1.06 21.43
C GLU A 378 -6.80 2.00 20.23
N VAL A 379 -5.56 2.07 19.76
CA VAL A 379 -5.21 2.87 18.58
C VAL A 379 -5.83 2.27 17.31
N ALA A 380 -5.78 0.94 17.15
CA ALA A 380 -6.30 0.24 15.99
C ALA A 380 -7.83 0.26 15.88
N ASP A 381 -8.55 0.43 16.99
CA ASP A 381 -10.00 0.60 16.99
C ASP A 381 -10.43 1.94 16.36
N VAL A 382 -9.60 2.98 16.50
CA VAL A 382 -9.89 4.32 15.95
C VAL A 382 -9.27 4.52 14.57
N HIS A 383 -8.02 4.09 14.39
CA HIS A 383 -7.21 4.40 13.21
C HIS A 383 -6.80 3.17 12.39
N GLY A 384 -7.06 1.95 12.88
CA GLY A 384 -6.65 0.71 12.23
C GLY A 384 -7.69 0.12 11.27
N SER A 385 -7.18 -0.64 10.30
CA SER A 385 -8.00 -1.53 9.46
C SER A 385 -8.40 -2.80 10.24
N THR A 386 -9.32 -3.60 9.68
CA THR A 386 -9.63 -4.93 10.23
C THR A 386 -8.37 -5.79 10.30
N TYR A 387 -7.53 -5.76 9.26
CA TYR A 387 -6.22 -6.42 9.25
C TYR A 387 -5.33 -6.00 10.43
N ALA A 388 -5.22 -4.69 10.72
CA ALA A 388 -4.41 -4.20 11.84
C ALA A 388 -4.93 -4.73 13.19
N ARG A 389 -6.25 -4.74 13.38
CA ARG A 389 -6.87 -5.34 14.58
C ARG A 389 -6.65 -6.85 14.65
N MET A 390 -6.70 -7.57 13.52
CA MET A 390 -6.39 -9.00 13.49
C MET A 390 -4.94 -9.28 13.92
N LEU A 391 -3.97 -8.47 13.49
CA LEU A 391 -2.59 -8.59 13.96
C LEU A 391 -2.49 -8.41 15.48
N VAL A 392 -3.19 -7.42 16.04
CA VAL A 392 -3.25 -7.25 17.51
C VAL A 392 -3.84 -8.49 18.18
N SER A 393 -4.95 -9.02 17.66
CA SER A 393 -5.61 -10.22 18.21
C SER A 393 -4.74 -11.47 18.13
N GLU A 394 -4.05 -11.71 17.01
CA GLU A 394 -3.09 -12.81 16.84
C GLU A 394 -2.02 -12.76 17.93
N TYR A 395 -1.32 -11.64 18.07
CA TYR A 395 -0.23 -11.52 19.02
C TYR A 395 -0.71 -11.51 20.48
N ARG A 396 -1.95 -11.05 20.77
CA ARG A 396 -2.55 -11.19 22.10
C ARG A 396 -2.83 -12.66 22.43
N ALA A 397 -3.45 -13.39 21.50
CA ALA A 397 -3.70 -14.82 21.65
C ALA A 397 -2.41 -15.61 21.89
N CYS A 398 -1.38 -15.32 21.10
CA CYS A 398 -0.06 -15.94 21.25
C CYS A 398 0.61 -15.55 22.58
N SER A 399 0.58 -14.28 22.97
CA SER A 399 1.14 -13.83 24.26
C SER A 399 0.45 -14.53 25.45
N LEU A 400 -0.89 -14.58 25.44
CA LEU A 400 -1.67 -15.27 26.46
C LEU A 400 -1.35 -16.78 26.52
N GLN A 401 -1.21 -17.44 25.37
CA GLN A 401 -0.77 -18.83 25.31
C GLN A 401 0.59 -19.01 25.98
N GLN A 402 1.59 -18.18 25.63
CA GLN A 402 2.95 -18.29 26.18
C GLN A 402 3.00 -18.06 27.70
N LEU A 403 2.04 -17.31 28.23
CA LEU A 403 1.86 -17.08 29.67
C LEU A 403 1.03 -18.16 30.39
N GLY A 404 0.58 -19.20 29.68
CA GLY A 404 -0.31 -20.22 30.24
C GLY A 404 -1.73 -19.72 30.55
N ARG A 405 -2.14 -18.61 29.91
CA ARG A 405 -3.43 -17.92 30.07
C ARG A 405 -4.32 -18.06 28.83
N ALA A 406 -4.18 -19.17 28.11
CA ALA A 406 -4.86 -19.44 26.85
C ALA A 406 -6.40 -19.30 26.92
N ASN A 407 -6.98 -19.61 28.08
CA ASN A 407 -8.41 -19.50 28.35
C ASN A 407 -8.93 -18.05 28.34
N GLU A 408 -8.04 -17.06 28.43
CA GLU A 408 -8.39 -15.64 28.32
C GLU A 408 -8.43 -15.15 26.87
N ALA A 409 -7.95 -15.96 25.91
CA ALA A 409 -7.85 -15.60 24.50
C ALA A 409 -9.09 -15.97 23.66
N GLU A 410 -10.21 -16.35 24.29
CA GLU A 410 -11.42 -16.76 23.57
C GLU A 410 -11.99 -15.63 22.70
N GLU A 411 -11.99 -14.39 23.20
CA GLU A 411 -12.46 -13.23 22.43
C GLU A 411 -11.58 -12.98 21.21
N GLU A 412 -10.26 -13.13 21.35
CA GLU A 412 -9.31 -12.99 20.24
C GLU A 412 -9.51 -14.09 19.18
N PHE A 413 -9.75 -15.33 19.62
CA PHE A 413 -10.08 -16.44 18.71
C PHE A 413 -11.35 -16.18 17.91
N VAL A 414 -12.43 -15.75 18.59
CA VAL A 414 -13.71 -15.42 17.93
C VAL A 414 -13.51 -14.31 16.92
N TYR A 415 -12.81 -13.23 17.28
CA TYR A 415 -12.54 -12.12 16.38
C TYR A 415 -11.74 -12.57 15.14
N LEU A 416 -10.66 -13.33 15.33
CA LEU A 416 -9.83 -13.83 14.22
C LEU A 416 -10.62 -14.73 13.27
N ARG A 417 -11.46 -15.62 13.79
CA ARG A 417 -12.31 -16.49 12.98
C ARG A 417 -13.34 -15.68 12.18
N ASP A 418 -14.04 -14.76 12.84
CA ASP A 418 -15.16 -14.04 12.23
C ASP A 418 -14.69 -13.01 11.19
N ASN A 419 -13.40 -12.63 11.20
CA ASN A 419 -12.79 -11.71 10.23
C ASN A 419 -11.73 -12.38 9.34
N ALA A 420 -11.70 -13.72 9.26
CA ALA A 420 -10.61 -14.41 8.56
C ALA A 420 -10.49 -14.06 7.08
N GLY A 421 -11.58 -13.64 6.43
CA GLY A 421 -11.58 -13.18 5.03
C GLY A 421 -10.78 -11.90 4.75
N ASP A 422 -10.39 -11.14 5.78
CA ASP A 422 -9.46 -10.02 5.62
C ASP A 422 -7.97 -10.47 5.60
N SER A 423 -7.67 -11.64 6.19
CA SER A 423 -6.34 -12.29 6.13
C SER A 423 -6.37 -13.69 6.74
N TYR A 424 -6.44 -14.71 5.87
CA TYR A 424 -6.37 -16.11 6.28
C TYR A 424 -5.06 -16.44 7.01
N ARG A 425 -3.95 -15.82 6.60
CA ARG A 425 -2.63 -15.98 7.23
C ARG A 425 -2.63 -15.58 8.71
N VAL A 426 -3.16 -14.40 9.01
CA VAL A 426 -3.16 -13.85 10.39
C VAL A 426 -4.13 -14.63 11.29
N ALA A 427 -5.31 -14.97 10.76
CA ALA A 427 -6.26 -15.82 11.47
C ALA A 427 -5.66 -17.21 11.79
N ALA A 428 -5.03 -17.85 10.79
CA ALA A 428 -4.37 -19.15 10.98
C ALA A 428 -3.24 -19.09 12.02
N GLY A 429 -2.42 -18.04 12.02
CA GLY A 429 -1.35 -17.87 13.01
C GLY A 429 -1.88 -17.81 14.46
N GLY A 430 -2.95 -17.04 14.69
CA GLY A 430 -3.59 -16.98 16.01
C GLY A 430 -4.27 -18.29 16.42
N MET A 431 -4.93 -18.99 15.48
CA MET A 431 -5.49 -20.33 15.74
C MET A 431 -4.41 -21.34 16.11
N LEU A 432 -3.25 -21.28 15.44
CA LEU A 432 -2.12 -22.16 15.72
C LEU A 432 -1.58 -21.93 17.13
N CYS A 433 -1.43 -20.66 17.55
CA CYS A 433 -1.03 -20.32 18.90
C CYS A 433 -1.93 -20.92 19.97
N LEU A 434 -3.25 -20.93 19.74
CA LEU A 434 -4.23 -21.45 20.70
C LEU A 434 -4.42 -22.98 20.61
N GLY A 435 -3.64 -23.68 19.78
CA GLY A 435 -3.74 -25.12 19.58
C GLY A 435 -5.04 -25.55 18.87
N LYS A 436 -5.69 -24.65 18.14
CA LYS A 436 -6.93 -24.87 17.37
C LYS A 436 -6.64 -25.48 16.00
N ARG A 437 -5.97 -26.63 15.99
CA ARG A 437 -5.43 -27.23 14.76
C ARG A 437 -6.53 -27.59 13.77
N ASP A 438 -7.62 -28.19 14.23
CA ASP A 438 -8.71 -28.63 13.34
C ASP A 438 -9.39 -27.44 12.67
N GLU A 439 -9.63 -26.36 13.42
CA GLU A 439 -10.19 -25.10 12.91
C GLU A 439 -9.24 -24.40 11.93
N LEU A 440 -7.93 -24.39 12.23
CA LEU A 440 -6.92 -23.86 11.32
C LEU A 440 -6.91 -24.62 9.99
N VAL A 441 -6.90 -25.96 10.02
CA VAL A 441 -6.87 -26.76 8.80
C VAL A 441 -8.15 -26.53 7.98
N ALA A 442 -9.31 -26.46 8.62
CA ALA A 442 -10.56 -26.12 7.96
C ALA A 442 -10.50 -24.74 7.31
N LEU A 443 -9.97 -23.73 8.01
CA LEU A 443 -9.80 -22.37 7.50
C LEU A 443 -8.88 -22.33 6.28
N LEU A 444 -7.74 -23.03 6.31
CA LEU A 444 -6.81 -23.06 5.18
C LEU A 444 -7.41 -23.80 3.96
N LEU A 445 -8.20 -24.86 4.20
CA LEU A 445 -8.91 -25.55 3.13
C LEU A 445 -9.98 -24.66 2.48
N GLU A 446 -10.68 -23.85 3.27
CA GLU A 446 -11.62 -22.84 2.77
C GLU A 446 -10.90 -21.78 1.92
N ALA A 447 -9.78 -21.24 2.41
CA ALA A 447 -8.98 -20.27 1.66
C ALA A 447 -8.53 -20.81 0.30
N MET A 448 -8.20 -22.11 0.22
CA MET A 448 -7.75 -22.74 -1.02
C MET A 448 -8.84 -22.85 -2.12
N GLU A 449 -10.11 -22.62 -1.78
CA GLU A 449 -11.21 -22.56 -2.76
C GLU A 449 -11.10 -21.34 -3.70
N ASP A 450 -10.52 -20.24 -3.21
CA ASP A 450 -10.18 -19.06 -4.00
C ASP A 450 -8.77 -19.19 -4.60
N GLU A 451 -8.57 -18.75 -5.85
CA GLU A 451 -7.27 -18.88 -6.52
C GLU A 451 -6.20 -17.96 -5.93
N ASP A 452 -6.57 -16.73 -5.57
CA ASP A 452 -5.62 -15.75 -5.05
C ASP A 452 -5.20 -16.13 -3.63
N GLU A 453 -6.16 -16.49 -2.79
CA GLU A 453 -5.89 -16.98 -1.45
C GLU A 453 -5.12 -18.30 -1.46
N ARG A 454 -5.42 -19.24 -2.38
CA ARG A 454 -4.61 -20.46 -2.54
C ARG A 454 -3.14 -20.14 -2.81
N ARG A 455 -2.84 -19.12 -3.63
CA ARG A 455 -1.46 -18.68 -3.89
C ARG A 455 -0.83 -18.06 -2.64
N GLU A 456 -1.54 -17.21 -1.91
CA GLU A 456 -1.05 -16.65 -0.64
C GLU A 456 -0.75 -17.75 0.40
N ILE A 457 -1.62 -18.77 0.51
CA ILE A 457 -1.37 -19.93 1.38
C ILE A 457 -0.18 -20.76 0.88
N ALA A 458 0.00 -20.92 -0.44
CA ALA A 458 1.16 -21.60 -1.00
C ALA A 458 2.47 -20.93 -0.58
N ARG A 459 2.49 -19.59 -0.50
CA ARG A 459 3.66 -18.82 -0.03
C ARG A 459 4.06 -19.13 1.41
N LEU A 460 3.13 -19.58 2.25
CA LEU A 460 3.44 -20.05 3.60
C LEU A 460 4.26 -21.34 3.62
N MET A 461 4.42 -22.03 2.49
CA MET A 461 5.33 -23.18 2.37
C MET A 461 6.81 -22.78 2.34
N GLN A 462 7.12 -21.49 2.10
CA GLN A 462 8.50 -21.02 2.11
C GLN A 462 9.13 -21.17 3.50
N ARG A 463 10.45 -21.32 3.50
CA ARG A 463 11.20 -21.35 4.76
C ARG A 463 11.18 -19.97 5.40
N GLU A 464 11.31 -19.93 6.73
CA GLU A 464 11.58 -18.69 7.47
C GLU A 464 12.77 -17.96 6.84
N GLY A 465 12.70 -16.63 6.80
CA GLY A 465 13.73 -15.79 6.22
C GLY A 465 13.52 -15.46 4.75
N TYR A 466 12.55 -16.05 4.06
CA TYR A 466 12.26 -15.68 2.67
C TYR A 466 11.35 -14.44 2.56
N GLU A 467 11.74 -13.37 3.25
CA GLU A 467 11.12 -12.05 3.24
C GLU A 467 12.19 -11.00 3.55
N PHE A 468 12.05 -9.78 3.02
CA PHE A 468 13.08 -8.75 3.22
C PHE A 468 13.09 -8.20 4.64
N GLU A 469 11.91 -7.96 5.20
CA GLU A 469 11.71 -7.46 6.57
C GLU A 469 11.73 -8.59 7.62
N TYR A 470 12.47 -9.65 7.32
CA TYR A 470 12.53 -10.83 8.19
C TYR A 470 13.04 -10.45 9.56
N ARG A 471 12.29 -10.91 10.55
CA ARG A 471 12.69 -10.91 11.95
C ARG A 471 12.54 -12.33 12.48
N PRO A 472 13.48 -12.81 13.30
CA PRO A 472 13.29 -14.08 13.98
C PRO A 472 11.97 -14.07 14.76
N SER A 473 10.98 -14.78 14.24
CA SER A 473 9.66 -14.86 14.86
C SER A 473 9.62 -15.95 15.93
N LYS A 474 8.88 -15.69 17.00
CA LYS A 474 8.50 -16.71 18.00
C LYS A 474 7.10 -17.26 17.76
N LEU A 475 6.42 -16.81 16.71
CA LEU A 475 5.14 -17.39 16.31
C LEU A 475 5.36 -18.85 15.87
N PRO A 476 4.39 -19.73 16.13
CA PRO A 476 4.42 -21.06 15.57
C PRO A 476 4.32 -21.00 14.03
N VAL A 477 4.98 -21.92 13.34
CA VAL A 477 5.14 -21.86 11.89
C VAL A 477 3.98 -22.60 11.19
N ILE A 478 3.12 -21.86 10.49
CA ILE A 478 1.97 -22.43 9.75
C ILE A 478 2.42 -23.48 8.73
N ARG A 479 3.61 -23.29 8.14
CA ARG A 479 4.26 -24.25 7.25
C ARG A 479 4.26 -25.68 7.79
N ASP A 480 4.54 -25.88 9.07
CA ASP A 480 4.63 -27.22 9.65
C ASP A 480 3.26 -27.91 9.68
N VAL A 481 2.17 -27.15 9.81
CA VAL A 481 0.81 -27.68 9.66
C VAL A 481 0.55 -28.04 8.21
N ILE A 482 0.83 -27.14 7.26
CA ILE A 482 0.65 -27.40 5.83
C ILE A 482 1.40 -28.67 5.42
N LEU A 483 2.66 -28.82 5.82
CA LEU A 483 3.47 -29.98 5.43
C LEU A 483 3.01 -31.31 6.05
N ALA A 484 2.36 -31.27 7.21
CA ALA A 484 1.84 -32.45 7.89
C ALA A 484 0.47 -32.90 7.37
N GLU A 485 -0.26 -32.02 6.67
CA GLU A 485 -1.61 -32.30 6.15
C GLU A 485 -1.58 -32.47 4.63
N ASP A 486 -1.68 -33.72 4.14
CA ASP A 486 -1.61 -34.03 2.70
C ASP A 486 -2.65 -33.26 1.87
N ALA A 487 -3.83 -32.98 2.44
CA ALA A 487 -4.89 -32.22 1.79
C ALA A 487 -4.51 -30.75 1.49
N LEU A 488 -3.61 -30.17 2.30
CA LEU A 488 -3.04 -28.83 2.06
C LEU A 488 -1.76 -28.94 1.22
N ARG A 489 -0.82 -29.81 1.61
CA ARG A 489 0.51 -29.89 1.00
C ARG A 489 0.46 -30.21 -0.49
N VAL A 490 -0.27 -31.25 -0.89
CA VAL A 490 -0.19 -31.79 -2.25
C VAL A 490 -0.67 -30.79 -3.32
N PRO A 491 -1.80 -30.09 -3.14
CA PRO A 491 -2.20 -29.06 -4.11
C PRO A 491 -1.21 -27.88 -4.15
N LEU A 492 -0.73 -27.40 -2.99
CA LEU A 492 0.14 -26.22 -2.92
C LEU A 492 1.54 -26.46 -3.51
N GLU A 493 2.08 -27.68 -3.44
CA GLU A 493 3.35 -28.06 -4.10
C GLU A 493 3.32 -27.85 -5.63
N SER A 494 2.14 -27.88 -6.23
CA SER A 494 1.94 -27.64 -7.67
C SER A 494 1.86 -26.15 -8.05
N GLU A 495 1.66 -25.27 -7.07
CA GLU A 495 1.54 -23.82 -7.26
C GLU A 495 2.88 -23.11 -7.05
N ILE A 496 3.70 -23.61 -6.11
CA ILE A 496 4.90 -22.90 -5.66
C ILE A 496 6.17 -23.75 -5.69
N ARG A 497 7.31 -23.09 -5.87
CA ARG A 497 8.66 -23.61 -5.66
C ARG A 497 9.14 -23.28 -4.26
N ILE A 498 9.73 -24.24 -3.56
CA ILE A 498 10.54 -23.94 -2.38
C ILE A 498 11.84 -23.28 -2.83
N VAL A 499 11.98 -21.99 -2.54
CA VAL A 499 13.12 -21.19 -3.02
C VAL A 499 14.39 -21.64 -2.30
N PRO A 500 15.53 -21.84 -3.01
CA PRO A 500 16.78 -22.29 -2.40
C PRO A 500 17.38 -21.24 -1.45
N ASP A 501 18.10 -21.70 -0.42
CA ASP A 501 18.72 -20.85 0.60
C ASP A 501 19.68 -19.79 0.03
N SER A 502 20.29 -20.05 -1.13
CA SER A 502 21.12 -19.08 -1.86
C SER A 502 20.36 -17.82 -2.31
N LEU A 503 19.04 -17.83 -2.24
CA LEU A 503 18.17 -16.71 -2.56
C LEU A 503 17.42 -16.20 -1.33
N ILE A 504 17.76 -16.62 -0.11
CA ILE A 504 17.27 -15.94 1.10
C ILE A 504 17.80 -14.50 1.08
N PRO A 505 16.95 -13.46 1.17
CA PRO A 505 17.37 -12.05 1.17
C PRO A 505 18.51 -11.77 2.14
N ALA A 506 19.44 -10.89 1.75
CA ALA A 506 20.62 -10.54 2.54
C ALA A 506 20.30 -10.16 4.00
N PRO A 507 19.26 -9.36 4.30
CA PRO A 507 18.92 -9.01 5.69
C PRO A 507 18.59 -10.25 6.51
N ALA A 508 17.72 -11.12 5.97
CA ALA A 508 17.31 -12.35 6.61
C ALA A 508 18.48 -13.34 6.77
N TRP A 509 19.32 -13.45 5.75
CA TRP A 509 20.51 -14.29 5.79
C TRP A 509 21.47 -13.86 6.91
N GLN A 510 21.76 -12.56 7.04
CA GLN A 510 22.60 -12.03 8.12
C GLN A 510 22.03 -12.39 9.49
N TRP A 511 20.72 -12.20 9.70
CA TRP A 511 20.03 -12.62 10.92
C TRP A 511 20.20 -14.10 11.25
N MET A 512 19.99 -14.98 10.27
CA MET A 512 20.09 -16.42 10.45
C MET A 512 21.52 -16.86 10.79
N THR A 513 22.54 -16.24 10.16
CA THR A 513 23.94 -16.58 10.44
C THR A 513 24.35 -16.22 11.88
N VAL A 514 23.98 -15.03 12.35
CA VAL A 514 24.21 -14.60 13.74
C VAL A 514 23.54 -15.55 14.74
N ARG A 515 22.28 -15.93 14.49
CA ARG A 515 21.52 -16.86 15.37
C ARG A 515 22.20 -18.21 15.50
N ASP A 516 22.70 -18.75 14.40
CA ASP A 516 23.27 -20.10 14.35
C ASP A 516 24.74 -20.14 14.83
N GLY A 517 25.28 -19.00 15.30
CA GLY A 517 26.69 -18.87 15.69
C GLY A 517 27.66 -19.03 14.51
N ARG A 518 27.16 -18.96 13.27
CA ARG A 518 27.97 -18.95 12.06
C ARG A 518 28.32 -17.50 11.79
N ILE A 519 29.59 -17.16 11.96
CA ILE A 519 30.06 -15.85 11.49
C ILE A 519 29.87 -15.87 9.97
N PRO A 520 29.10 -14.94 9.37
CA PRO A 520 29.01 -14.87 7.93
C PRO A 520 30.43 -14.67 7.39
N ASP A 521 30.90 -15.58 6.55
CA ASP A 521 32.22 -15.48 5.93
C ASP A 521 32.23 -14.17 5.12
N ASN A 522 32.94 -13.16 5.63
CA ASN A 522 33.24 -11.91 4.93
C ASN A 522 34.25 -12.21 3.81
N GLU A 523 33.86 -13.00 2.80
CA GLU A 523 34.73 -13.26 1.64
C GLU A 523 34.89 -12.02 0.74
N ASP A 524 34.15 -10.91 0.97
CA ASP A 524 34.22 -9.70 0.14
C ASP A 524 35.10 -8.57 0.66
N SER A 525 35.80 -8.71 1.81
CA SER A 525 36.70 -7.63 2.28
C SER A 525 38.08 -7.61 1.61
N GLY A 526 38.29 -8.31 0.49
CA GLY A 526 39.64 -8.55 -0.08
C GLY A 526 39.79 -8.50 -1.60
N GLY A 527 38.76 -8.09 -2.35
CA GLY A 527 38.83 -7.92 -3.80
C GLY A 527 39.62 -6.67 -4.20
N ASN A 528 40.94 -6.76 -4.12
CA ASN A 528 41.89 -5.76 -4.57
C ASN A 528 41.68 -5.47 -6.08
N ILE A 529 41.02 -4.37 -6.41
CA ILE A 529 41.06 -3.80 -7.76
C ILE A 529 42.48 -3.25 -7.97
N ALA A 530 43.34 -4.05 -8.58
CA ALA A 530 44.68 -3.65 -9.00
C ALA A 530 44.90 -4.00 -10.49
N ASN A 531 45.00 -2.92 -11.27
CA ASN A 531 45.38 -2.74 -12.69
C ASN A 531 44.39 -3.16 -13.78
#